data_AF-A0A5H8HGT4-F1
#
_entry.id   AF-A0A5H8HGT4-F1
#
_cell.length_a   1.000
_cell.length_b   1.000
_cell.length_c   1.000
_cell.angle_alpha   90.00
_cell.angle_beta   90.00
_cell.angle_gamma   90.00
#
_symmetry.space_group_name_H-M   'P 1'
#
loop_
_entity.id
_entity.type
_entity.pdbx_description
1 polymer ?
#
loop_
_entity_poly.entity_id
_entity_poly.type
_entity_poly.pdbx_seq_one_letter_code
_entity_poly.pdbx_strand_id
1 'polypeptide(L)'
;MINDDILAHARQCAPAESCGYVVRTAQGERYFPCENLSAEPTMYFRISPEDYLNARNRGDIVALVHSHPDGKPCLSSADRTLQIQSGLDWWLVCDNRIHKFRCVPHLTGRQFEHGVTDCYTLFRDAYHLAGIDMPDFDREDDWWSQGKSLYLDHLEAAGFYRVNPEDAQPGDVLICCFGSPTPNHAAIYCGNGELLHHIPEQLSKREGYNDKWQRRTHSIWRHRQWCESAFTGIYNDLESASASA
;
A
#
# COMPACT_ATOMS: atom_id res chain seq x y z
N MET A 1 -1.00 -25.39 -3.13
CA MET A 1 0.12 -26.03 -2.43
C MET A 1 1.03 -25.01 -1.75
N ILE A 2 1.64 -24.01 -2.44
CA ILE A 2 2.46 -23.00 -1.71
C ILE A 2 1.69 -22.20 -0.65
N ASN A 3 0.47 -21.75 -0.96
CA ASN A 3 -0.36 -21.05 0.01
C ASN A 3 -0.76 -21.95 1.19
N ASP A 4 -0.96 -23.24 0.94
CA ASP A 4 -1.33 -24.20 1.98
C ASP A 4 -0.16 -24.44 2.95
N ASP A 5 1.06 -24.53 2.42
CA ASP A 5 2.29 -24.67 3.20
C ASP A 5 2.53 -23.43 4.08
N ILE A 6 2.33 -22.23 3.52
CA ILE A 6 2.41 -20.95 4.26
C ILE A 6 1.40 -20.92 5.40
N LEU A 7 0.13 -21.22 5.11
CA LEU A 7 -0.93 -21.21 6.13
C LEU A 7 -0.72 -22.29 7.19
N ALA A 8 -0.20 -23.46 6.80
CA ALA A 8 0.15 -24.53 7.73
C ALA A 8 1.29 -24.11 8.67
N HIS A 9 2.34 -23.49 8.15
CA HIS A 9 3.45 -22.98 8.95
C HIS A 9 2.98 -21.89 9.94
N ALA A 10 2.18 -20.93 9.48
CA ALA A 10 1.62 -19.90 10.34
C ALA A 10 0.81 -20.48 11.52
N ARG A 11 -0.02 -21.51 11.25
CA ARG A 11 -0.77 -22.21 12.30
C ARG A 11 0.13 -22.99 13.27
N GLN A 12 1.26 -23.51 12.81
CA GLN A 12 2.21 -24.23 13.67
C GLN A 12 3.01 -23.30 14.58
N CYS A 13 3.30 -22.08 14.12
CA CYS A 13 4.03 -21.08 14.90
C CYS A 13 3.16 -20.36 15.94
N ALA A 14 1.86 -20.20 15.68
CA ALA A 14 0.96 -19.46 16.56
C ALA A 14 1.06 -19.95 18.03
N PRO A 15 1.21 -19.03 19.02
CA PRO A 15 1.00 -17.58 18.92
C PRO A 15 2.21 -16.76 18.45
N ALA A 16 3.36 -17.38 18.18
CA ALA A 16 4.49 -16.69 17.58
C ALA A 16 4.23 -16.36 16.11
N GLU A 17 4.82 -15.27 15.63
CA GLU A 17 4.88 -14.97 14.21
C GLU A 17 5.71 -16.04 13.49
N SER A 18 5.14 -16.61 12.44
CA SER A 18 5.88 -17.36 11.43
C SER A 18 6.64 -16.41 10.52
N CYS A 19 7.76 -16.86 9.97
CA CYS A 19 8.52 -16.12 8.96
C CYS A 19 9.16 -17.05 7.93
N GLY A 20 9.45 -16.57 6.72
CA GLY A 20 10.13 -17.35 5.69
C GLY A 20 10.21 -16.65 4.34
N TYR A 21 10.67 -17.37 3.32
CA TYR A 21 10.85 -16.82 1.98
C TYR A 21 10.10 -17.62 0.92
N VAL A 22 9.57 -16.92 -0.08
CA VAL A 22 9.17 -17.53 -1.35
C VAL A 22 10.31 -17.34 -2.33
N VAL A 23 10.77 -18.45 -2.90
CA VAL A 23 11.91 -18.48 -3.82
C VAL A 23 11.45 -19.06 -5.15
N ARG A 24 11.75 -18.35 -6.24
CA ARG A 24 11.60 -18.85 -7.60
C ARG A 24 12.78 -19.76 -7.93
N THR A 25 12.51 -21.06 -7.96
CA THR A 25 13.48 -22.10 -8.30
C THR A 25 13.32 -22.54 -9.76
N ALA A 26 14.22 -23.38 -10.25
CA ALA A 26 14.10 -24.00 -11.58
C ALA A 26 12.80 -24.84 -11.73
N GLN A 27 12.20 -25.28 -10.62
CA GLN A 27 10.96 -26.07 -10.60
C GLN A 27 9.72 -25.22 -10.26
N GLY A 28 9.83 -23.89 -10.27
CA GLY A 28 8.77 -22.96 -9.90
C GLY A 28 8.95 -22.34 -8.50
N GLU A 29 7.95 -21.57 -8.07
CA GLU A 29 7.96 -20.90 -6.77
C GLU A 29 7.72 -21.90 -5.63
N ARG A 30 8.57 -21.83 -4.59
CA ARG A 30 8.50 -22.68 -3.40
C ARG A 30 8.63 -21.85 -2.13
N TYR A 31 7.92 -22.24 -1.10
CA TYR A 31 8.00 -21.63 0.22
C TYR A 31 9.06 -22.33 1.07
N PHE A 32 9.90 -21.56 1.75
CA PHE A 32 10.92 -22.02 2.67
C PHE A 32 10.66 -21.38 4.05
N PRO A 33 10.11 -22.12 5.02
CA PRO A 33 9.90 -21.62 6.37
C PRO A 33 11.25 -21.38 7.06
N CYS A 34 11.30 -20.35 7.91
CA CYS A 34 12.46 -20.00 8.73
C CYS A 34 12.06 -19.97 10.21
N GLU A 35 13.02 -20.25 11.09
CA GLU A 35 12.83 -20.07 12.52
C GLU A 35 12.75 -18.58 12.87
N ASN A 36 11.79 -18.20 13.69
CA ASN A 36 11.72 -16.85 14.24
C ASN A 36 12.67 -16.72 15.43
N LEU A 37 13.77 -15.99 15.24
CA LEU A 37 14.82 -15.76 16.24
C LEU A 37 14.64 -14.46 17.04
N SER A 38 13.43 -13.90 17.06
CA SER A 38 13.09 -12.73 17.89
C SER A 38 13.07 -13.09 19.37
N ALA A 39 13.48 -12.16 20.23
CA ALA A 39 13.32 -12.29 21.68
C ALA A 39 11.85 -12.13 22.11
N GLU A 40 11.04 -11.48 21.27
CA GLU A 40 9.61 -11.26 21.45
C GLU A 40 8.85 -11.83 20.23
N PRO A 41 8.79 -13.17 20.09
CA PRO A 41 8.36 -13.81 18.85
C PRO A 41 6.86 -13.68 18.57
N THR A 42 6.06 -13.22 19.53
CA THR A 42 4.61 -12.95 19.34
C THR A 42 4.34 -11.56 18.76
N MET A 43 5.35 -10.69 18.69
CA MET A 43 5.23 -9.30 18.26
C MET A 43 6.15 -8.93 17.09
N TYR A 44 7.22 -9.69 16.90
CA TYR A 44 8.21 -9.44 15.85
C TYR A 44 8.78 -10.76 15.34
N PHE A 45 9.37 -10.72 14.16
CA PHE A 45 10.19 -11.79 13.64
C PHE A 45 11.63 -11.37 13.36
N ARG A 46 12.55 -12.33 13.44
CA ARG A 46 13.94 -12.16 12.97
C ARG A 46 14.40 -13.43 12.28
N ILE A 47 14.77 -13.32 11.01
CA ILE A 47 15.33 -14.43 10.23
C ILE A 47 16.86 -14.41 10.34
N SER A 48 17.49 -15.59 10.42
CA SER A 48 18.94 -15.69 10.47
C SER A 48 19.58 -15.27 9.12
N PRO A 49 20.80 -14.69 9.13
CA PRO A 49 21.53 -14.45 7.87
C PRO A 49 21.79 -15.74 7.08
N GLU A 50 21.97 -16.87 7.77
CA GLU A 50 22.17 -18.18 7.14
C GLU A 50 20.93 -18.62 6.35
N ASP A 51 19.73 -18.44 6.89
CA ASP A 51 18.48 -18.75 6.19
C ASP A 51 18.28 -17.89 4.94
N TYR A 52 18.63 -16.61 5.01
CA TYR A 52 18.63 -15.73 3.83
C TYR A 52 19.59 -16.23 2.75
N LEU A 53 20.83 -16.59 3.12
CA LEU A 53 21.81 -17.13 2.18
C LEU A 53 21.35 -18.47 1.60
N ASN A 54 20.77 -19.34 2.43
CA ASN A 54 20.21 -20.62 1.99
C ASN A 54 19.04 -20.43 1.01
N ALA A 55 18.16 -19.46 1.25
CA ALA A 55 17.09 -19.11 0.32
C ALA A 55 17.65 -18.57 -1.02
N ARG A 56 18.61 -17.63 -0.96
CA ARG A 56 19.30 -17.10 -2.15
C ARG A 56 20.01 -18.18 -2.97
N ASN A 57 20.64 -19.15 -2.31
CA ASN A 57 21.34 -20.25 -3.00
C ASN A 57 20.39 -21.19 -3.74
N ARG A 58 19.09 -21.17 -3.43
CA ARG A 58 18.05 -21.98 -4.09
C ARG A 58 17.44 -21.30 -5.32
N GLY A 59 17.57 -19.98 -5.44
CA GLY A 59 17.01 -19.20 -6.55
C GLY A 59 16.71 -17.74 -6.17
N ASP A 60 15.88 -17.08 -6.96
CA ASP A 60 15.51 -15.69 -6.73
C ASP A 60 14.47 -15.59 -5.62
N ILE A 61 14.79 -14.88 -4.53
CA ILE A 61 13.80 -14.55 -3.50
C ILE A 61 12.83 -13.56 -4.11
N VAL A 62 11.55 -13.92 -4.16
CA VAL A 62 10.48 -13.07 -4.73
C VAL A 62 9.60 -12.43 -3.68
N ALA A 63 9.50 -13.06 -2.50
CA ALA A 63 8.77 -12.48 -1.38
C ALA A 63 9.32 -12.93 -0.02
N LEU A 64 9.20 -12.05 0.97
CA LEU A 64 9.27 -12.40 2.39
C LEU A 64 7.85 -12.72 2.87
N VAL A 65 7.70 -13.76 3.69
CA VAL A 65 6.42 -14.15 4.29
C VAL A 65 6.53 -14.01 5.79
N HIS A 66 5.53 -13.40 6.43
CA HIS A 66 5.36 -13.42 7.88
C HIS A 66 3.88 -13.49 8.26
N SER A 67 3.56 -13.61 9.54
CA SER A 67 2.17 -13.69 10.03
C SER A 67 1.91 -12.74 11.18
N HIS A 68 0.67 -12.23 11.25
CA HIS A 68 0.13 -11.54 12.42
C HIS A 68 -0.97 -12.43 13.06
N PRO A 69 -0.67 -13.31 14.02
CA PRO A 69 -1.64 -14.23 14.60
C PRO A 69 -2.86 -13.54 15.23
N ASP A 70 -2.63 -12.42 15.95
CA ASP A 70 -3.67 -11.63 16.63
C ASP A 70 -3.67 -10.15 16.18
N GLY A 71 -3.08 -9.87 15.01
CA GLY A 71 -2.89 -8.51 14.51
C GLY A 71 -3.89 -8.09 13.45
N LYS A 72 -3.51 -7.08 12.67
CA LYS A 72 -4.30 -6.55 11.55
C LYS A 72 -3.78 -7.10 10.22
N PRO A 73 -4.64 -7.22 9.19
CA PRO A 73 -4.26 -7.65 7.84
C PRO A 73 -3.56 -6.53 7.02
N CYS A 74 -2.67 -5.78 7.66
CA CYS A 74 -1.87 -4.71 7.06
C CYS A 74 -0.46 -4.74 7.63
N LEU A 75 0.52 -4.32 6.84
CA LEU A 75 1.91 -4.20 7.28
C LEU A 75 2.04 -3.16 8.39
N SER A 76 2.77 -3.48 9.45
CA SER A 76 3.15 -2.54 10.52
C SER A 76 4.14 -1.48 10.01
N SER A 77 4.38 -0.41 10.79
CA SER A 77 5.40 0.59 10.44
C SER A 77 6.79 -0.03 10.35
N ALA A 78 7.09 -1.04 11.19
CA ALA A 78 8.34 -1.81 11.12
C ALA A 78 8.41 -2.70 9.87
N ASP A 79 7.31 -3.37 9.53
CA ASP A 79 7.21 -4.18 8.31
C ASP A 79 7.45 -3.33 7.06
N ARG A 80 6.86 -2.12 7.01
CA ARG A 80 7.05 -1.19 5.89
C ARG A 80 8.50 -0.76 5.75
N THR A 81 9.16 -0.42 6.86
CA THR A 81 10.60 -0.09 6.86
C THR A 81 11.43 -1.24 6.30
N LEU A 82 11.20 -2.46 6.79
CA LEU A 82 11.93 -3.64 6.35
C LEU A 82 11.58 -4.05 4.91
N GLN A 83 10.34 -3.84 4.47
CA GLN A 83 9.93 -4.08 3.10
C GLN A 83 10.70 -3.18 2.13
N ILE A 84 10.73 -1.88 2.39
CA ILE A 84 11.50 -0.92 1.58
C ILE A 84 12.99 -1.27 1.56
N GLN A 85 13.57 -1.61 2.71
CA GLN A 85 14.99 -2.00 2.79
C GLN A 85 15.30 -3.28 2.02
N SER A 86 14.38 -4.25 2.06
CA SER A 86 14.56 -5.53 1.36
C SER A 86 14.31 -5.43 -0.14
N GLY A 87 13.45 -4.51 -0.59
CA GLY A 87 13.00 -4.40 -1.97
C GLY A 87 12.15 -5.60 -2.45
N LEU A 88 11.62 -6.40 -1.52
CA LEU A 88 10.85 -7.62 -1.80
C LEU A 88 9.35 -7.39 -1.65
N ASP A 89 8.55 -8.18 -2.34
CA ASP A 89 7.13 -8.30 -1.99
C ASP A 89 6.99 -8.96 -0.62
N TRP A 90 5.99 -8.56 0.14
CA TRP A 90 5.73 -9.09 1.49
C TRP A 90 4.36 -9.76 1.52
N TRP A 91 4.33 -11.02 1.95
CA TRP A 91 3.11 -11.81 2.04
C TRP A 91 2.79 -12.01 3.52
N LEU A 92 1.73 -11.36 3.98
CA LEU A 92 1.28 -11.38 5.36
C LEU A 92 0.18 -12.42 5.55
N VAL A 93 0.36 -13.34 6.49
CA VAL A 93 -0.70 -14.23 6.96
C VAL A 93 -1.46 -13.56 8.11
N CYS A 94 -2.75 -13.32 7.94
CA CYS A 94 -3.64 -12.78 8.97
C CYS A 94 -5.02 -13.42 8.79
N ASP A 95 -5.72 -13.77 9.87
CA ASP A 95 -7.05 -14.39 9.83
C ASP A 95 -7.14 -15.61 8.87
N ASN A 96 -6.10 -16.44 8.87
CA ASN A 96 -5.97 -17.61 7.99
C ASN A 96 -6.05 -17.29 6.48
N ARG A 97 -5.68 -16.07 6.09
CA ARG A 97 -5.59 -15.58 4.71
C ARG A 97 -4.21 -15.00 4.44
N ILE A 98 -3.80 -15.05 3.18
CA ILE A 98 -2.53 -14.45 2.73
C ILE A 98 -2.84 -13.14 2.01
N HIS A 99 -2.31 -12.04 2.54
CA HIS A 99 -2.36 -10.69 1.99
C HIS A 99 -1.03 -10.40 1.32
N LYS A 100 -1.04 -10.05 0.03
CA LYS A 100 0.20 -9.84 -0.74
C LYS A 100 0.39 -8.35 -1.00
N PHE A 101 1.50 -7.83 -0.52
CA PHE A 101 1.89 -6.44 -0.68
C PHE A 101 3.10 -6.36 -1.59
N ARG A 102 2.92 -5.74 -2.76
CA ARG A 102 4.00 -5.37 -3.65
C ARG A 102 4.90 -4.35 -2.96
N CYS A 103 6.20 -4.41 -3.20
CA CYS A 103 7.09 -3.37 -2.70
C CYS A 103 6.89 -2.06 -3.47
N VAL A 104 6.07 -1.17 -2.91
CA VAL A 104 5.91 0.20 -3.42
C VAL A 104 6.78 1.16 -2.59
N PRO A 105 7.36 2.22 -3.20
CA PRO A 105 8.09 3.26 -2.45
C PRO A 105 7.21 3.89 -1.37
N HIS A 106 7.82 4.53 -0.37
CA HIS A 106 7.05 5.34 0.59
C HIS A 106 6.13 6.33 -0.12
N LEU A 107 4.94 6.54 0.44
CA LEU A 107 3.92 7.41 -0.14
C LEU A 107 4.38 8.88 -0.20
N THR A 108 5.27 9.30 0.69
CA THR A 108 5.88 10.64 0.69
C THR A 108 7.31 10.62 0.18
N GLY A 109 7.77 11.73 -0.38
CA GLY A 109 9.15 11.91 -0.87
C GLY A 109 9.40 11.41 -2.29
N ARG A 110 8.36 11.05 -3.05
CA ARG A 110 8.50 10.58 -4.45
C ARG A 110 8.75 11.76 -5.38
N GLN A 111 9.60 11.61 -6.38
CA GLN A 111 9.72 12.55 -7.49
C GLN A 111 8.54 12.36 -8.46
N PHE A 112 8.02 13.44 -9.03
CA PHE A 112 6.89 13.39 -9.95
C PHE A 112 7.33 12.96 -11.35
N GLU A 113 6.71 11.89 -11.86
CA GLU A 113 6.81 11.47 -13.25
C GLU A 113 5.43 11.02 -13.73
N HIS A 114 4.88 11.72 -14.73
CA HIS A 114 3.52 11.44 -15.24
C HIS A 114 3.42 10.00 -15.78
N GLY A 115 2.36 9.28 -15.40
CA GLY A 115 2.18 7.87 -15.77
C GLY A 115 2.99 6.88 -14.94
N VAL A 116 4.03 7.33 -14.21
CA VAL A 116 4.94 6.46 -13.45
C VAL A 116 4.79 6.68 -11.95
N THR A 117 5.15 7.87 -11.45
CA THR A 117 5.04 8.28 -10.04
C THR A 117 4.25 9.57 -9.93
N ASP A 118 2.97 9.54 -10.32
CA ASP A 118 2.08 10.71 -10.29
C ASP A 118 1.00 10.59 -9.20
N CYS A 119 0.01 11.50 -9.24
CA CYS A 119 -1.11 11.49 -8.30
C CYS A 119 -1.96 10.21 -8.36
N TYR A 120 -2.10 9.59 -9.54
CA TYR A 120 -2.86 8.35 -9.68
C TYR A 120 -2.08 7.15 -9.12
N THR A 121 -0.78 7.04 -9.44
CA THR A 121 0.08 6.01 -8.84
C THR A 121 0.11 6.14 -7.32
N LEU A 122 0.22 7.35 -6.77
CA LEU A 122 0.16 7.56 -5.32
C LEU A 122 -1.15 7.06 -4.72
N PHE A 123 -2.27 7.42 -5.34
CA PHE A 123 -3.60 6.97 -4.92
C PHE A 123 -3.70 5.44 -4.93
N ARG A 124 -3.32 4.80 -6.03
CA ARG A 124 -3.31 3.34 -6.18
C ARG A 124 -2.43 2.67 -5.13
N ASP A 125 -1.22 3.16 -4.92
CA ASP A 125 -0.28 2.54 -3.99
C ASP A 125 -0.77 2.67 -2.54
N ALA A 126 -1.39 3.79 -2.17
CA ALA A 126 -2.00 3.93 -0.86
C ALA A 126 -3.17 2.95 -0.65
N TYR A 127 -4.01 2.77 -1.68
CA TYR A 127 -5.09 1.79 -1.64
C TYR A 127 -4.56 0.35 -1.61
N HIS A 128 -3.47 0.07 -2.32
CA HIS A 128 -2.79 -1.21 -2.26
C HIS A 128 -2.30 -1.53 -0.83
N LEU A 129 -1.71 -0.55 -0.14
CA LEU A 129 -1.33 -0.68 1.27
C LEU A 129 -2.53 -0.83 2.22
N ALA A 130 -3.70 -0.34 1.82
CA ALA A 130 -4.97 -0.56 2.49
C ALA A 130 -5.63 -1.92 2.15
N GLY A 131 -4.97 -2.74 1.31
CA GLY A 131 -5.46 -4.06 0.90
C GLY A 131 -6.46 -4.05 -0.26
N ILE A 132 -6.58 -2.93 -0.97
CA ILE A 132 -7.48 -2.74 -2.12
C ILE A 132 -6.64 -2.48 -3.37
N ASP A 133 -6.59 -3.45 -4.29
CA ASP A 133 -5.89 -3.28 -5.55
C ASP A 133 -6.74 -2.51 -6.56
N MET A 134 -6.20 -1.40 -7.04
CA MET A 134 -6.79 -0.58 -8.10
C MET A 134 -6.20 -0.93 -9.46
N PRO A 135 -6.98 -0.86 -10.56
CA PRO A 135 -6.46 -1.06 -11.91
C PRO A 135 -5.36 -0.04 -12.22
N ASP A 136 -4.42 -0.42 -13.09
CA ASP A 136 -3.57 0.55 -13.78
C ASP A 136 -4.17 0.81 -15.15
N PHE A 137 -4.38 2.08 -15.48
CA PHE A 137 -4.82 2.47 -16.80
C PHE A 137 -3.82 3.44 -17.39
N ASP A 138 -3.68 3.36 -18.71
CA ASP A 138 -2.91 4.33 -19.46
C ASP A 138 -3.58 5.70 -19.36
N ARG A 139 -2.74 6.73 -19.26
CA ARG A 139 -3.18 8.10 -19.02
C ARG A 139 -2.26 9.04 -19.77
N GLU A 140 -2.62 9.29 -21.02
CA GLU A 140 -1.95 10.27 -21.88
C GLU A 140 -1.76 11.59 -21.13
N ASP A 141 -0.60 12.22 -21.29
CA ASP A 141 -0.37 13.53 -20.68
C ASP A 141 -1.36 14.57 -21.22
N ASP A 142 -1.75 15.51 -20.37
CA ASP A 142 -2.73 16.57 -20.67
C ASP A 142 -4.11 16.05 -21.13
N TRP A 143 -4.51 14.82 -20.77
CA TRP A 143 -5.82 14.24 -21.13
C TRP A 143 -7.02 15.15 -20.78
N TRP A 144 -6.89 15.98 -19.75
CA TRP A 144 -7.93 16.90 -19.28
C TRP A 144 -8.19 18.07 -20.23
N SER A 145 -7.22 18.44 -21.08
CA SER A 145 -7.41 19.48 -22.10
C SER A 145 -8.31 19.03 -23.24
N GLN A 146 -8.48 17.72 -23.40
CA GLN A 146 -9.41 17.10 -24.36
C GLN A 146 -10.82 16.90 -23.77
N GLY A 147 -11.08 17.36 -22.53
CA GLY A 147 -12.39 17.25 -21.88
C GLY A 147 -12.77 15.83 -21.42
N LYS A 148 -11.85 14.86 -21.47
CA LYS A 148 -12.02 13.52 -20.88
C LYS A 148 -12.06 13.66 -19.35
N SER A 149 -12.76 12.78 -18.62
CA SER A 149 -12.80 12.79 -17.17
C SER A 149 -12.34 11.46 -16.58
N LEU A 150 -11.06 11.12 -16.78
CA LEU A 150 -10.47 9.84 -16.40
C LEU A 150 -10.84 9.36 -14.99
N TYR A 151 -10.87 10.25 -14.00
CA TYR A 151 -11.33 9.87 -12.67
C TYR A 151 -12.83 9.56 -12.62
N LEU A 152 -13.68 10.47 -13.12
CA LEU A 152 -15.14 10.31 -13.03
C LEU A 152 -15.64 9.14 -13.89
N ASP A 153 -14.96 8.86 -14.99
CA ASP A 153 -15.29 7.77 -15.93
C ASP A 153 -14.94 6.39 -15.35
N HIS A 154 -14.00 6.30 -14.40
CA HIS A 154 -13.49 5.04 -13.88
C HIS A 154 -13.84 4.75 -12.41
N LEU A 155 -14.07 5.75 -11.56
CA LEU A 155 -14.24 5.55 -10.11
C LEU A 155 -15.45 4.68 -9.76
N GLU A 156 -16.62 4.92 -10.35
CA GLU A 156 -17.81 4.10 -10.07
C GLU A 156 -17.62 2.65 -10.50
N ALA A 157 -17.04 2.43 -11.69
CA ALA A 157 -16.72 1.10 -12.20
C ALA A 157 -15.67 0.38 -11.34
N ALA A 158 -14.75 1.14 -10.74
CA ALA A 158 -13.76 0.66 -9.78
C ALA A 158 -14.31 0.52 -8.35
N GLY A 159 -15.63 0.60 -8.15
CA GLY A 159 -16.27 0.31 -6.86
C GLY A 159 -16.34 1.50 -5.90
N PHE A 160 -16.16 2.72 -6.38
CA PHE A 160 -16.33 3.93 -5.57
C PHE A 160 -17.76 4.45 -5.61
N TYR A 161 -18.13 5.19 -4.57
CA TYR A 161 -19.35 5.98 -4.53
C TYR A 161 -19.06 7.37 -3.95
N ARG A 162 -19.89 8.35 -4.31
CA ARG A 162 -19.73 9.72 -3.83
C ARG A 162 -20.09 9.84 -2.35
N VAL A 163 -19.34 10.67 -1.64
CA VAL A 163 -19.53 10.99 -0.23
C VAL A 163 -19.71 12.49 -0.06
N ASN A 164 -20.58 12.91 0.86
CA ASN A 164 -20.74 14.32 1.19
C ASN A 164 -19.53 14.84 1.98
N PRO A 165 -19.12 16.10 1.82
CA PRO A 165 -17.99 16.65 2.56
C PRO A 165 -18.10 16.51 4.08
N GLU A 166 -19.29 16.64 4.67
CA GLU A 166 -19.48 16.44 6.12
C GLU A 166 -19.25 14.99 6.60
N ASP A 167 -19.36 14.02 5.69
CA ASP A 167 -19.21 12.58 5.98
C ASP A 167 -17.80 12.06 5.64
N ALA A 168 -16.89 12.95 5.21
CA ALA A 168 -15.55 12.59 4.77
C ALA A 168 -14.73 11.96 5.91
N GLN A 169 -14.03 10.87 5.61
CA GLN A 169 -13.23 10.11 6.57
C GLN A 169 -11.84 9.78 6.02
N PRO A 170 -10.85 9.46 6.88
CA PRO A 170 -9.52 9.05 6.43
C PRO A 170 -9.59 7.93 5.38
N GLY A 171 -8.88 8.13 4.28
CA GLY A 171 -8.85 7.23 3.11
C GLY A 171 -9.77 7.62 1.96
N ASP A 172 -10.73 8.51 2.18
CA ASP A 172 -11.56 9.01 1.08
C ASP A 172 -10.70 9.74 0.04
N VAL A 173 -11.05 9.55 -1.23
CA VAL A 173 -10.34 10.15 -2.36
C VAL A 173 -11.01 11.45 -2.72
N LEU A 174 -10.26 12.55 -2.67
CA LEU A 174 -10.68 13.83 -3.21
C LEU A 174 -10.23 13.93 -4.66
N ILE A 175 -11.19 14.18 -5.54
CA ILE A 175 -10.92 14.52 -6.93
C ILE A 175 -11.01 16.03 -7.06
N CYS A 176 -9.94 16.64 -7.55
CA CYS A 176 -9.73 18.08 -7.58
C CYS A 176 -9.50 18.61 -8.99
N CYS A 177 -9.91 19.85 -9.21
CA CYS A 177 -9.61 20.65 -10.39
C CYS A 177 -8.31 21.45 -10.14
N PHE A 178 -7.23 21.09 -10.82
CA PHE A 178 -5.93 21.74 -10.68
C PHE A 178 -5.47 22.34 -12.01
N GLY A 179 -5.54 23.68 -12.12
CA GLY A 179 -5.13 24.39 -13.34
C GLY A 179 -6.06 24.19 -14.55
N SER A 180 -7.18 23.48 -14.36
CA SER A 180 -8.16 23.13 -15.40
C SER A 180 -9.56 23.10 -14.77
N PRO A 181 -10.64 23.40 -15.52
CA PRO A 181 -12.01 23.15 -15.08
C PRO A 181 -12.33 21.64 -15.01
N THR A 182 -11.62 20.82 -15.78
CA THR A 182 -11.76 19.36 -15.77
C THR A 182 -11.04 18.78 -14.55
N PRO A 183 -11.69 17.93 -13.72
CA PRO A 183 -11.04 17.33 -12.56
C PRO A 183 -9.91 16.39 -13.00
N ASN A 184 -8.70 16.65 -12.55
CA ASN A 184 -7.46 16.05 -13.08
C ASN A 184 -6.46 15.62 -12.00
N HIS A 185 -6.80 15.79 -10.72
CA HIS A 185 -5.90 15.47 -9.61
C HIS A 185 -6.63 14.64 -8.54
N ALA A 186 -5.99 13.57 -8.08
CA ALA A 186 -6.43 12.80 -6.92
C ALA A 186 -5.56 13.09 -5.70
N ALA A 187 -6.23 13.21 -4.55
CA ALA A 187 -5.62 13.28 -3.24
C ALA A 187 -6.36 12.34 -2.28
N ILE A 188 -5.71 11.90 -1.22
CA ILE A 188 -6.32 11.08 -0.17
C ILE A 188 -6.49 11.94 1.08
N TYR A 189 -7.69 11.94 1.65
CA TYR A 189 -7.93 12.56 2.93
C TYR A 189 -7.25 11.74 4.03
N CYS A 190 -6.36 12.34 4.81
CA CYS A 190 -5.66 11.64 5.89
C CYS A 190 -6.34 11.77 7.25
N GLY A 191 -7.49 12.46 7.32
CA GLY A 191 -8.04 12.92 8.59
C GLY A 191 -7.34 14.17 9.11
N ASN A 192 -7.84 14.73 10.21
CA ASN A 192 -7.25 15.88 10.91
C ASN A 192 -6.95 17.10 10.01
N GLY A 193 -7.69 17.24 8.91
CA GLY A 193 -7.48 18.32 7.94
C GLY A 193 -6.19 18.18 7.12
N GLU A 194 -5.71 16.96 6.86
CA GLU A 194 -4.55 16.70 6.00
C GLU A 194 -4.95 15.95 4.71
N LEU A 195 -4.20 16.21 3.63
CA LEU A 195 -4.25 15.51 2.36
C LEU A 195 -2.90 14.88 2.05
N LEU A 196 -2.90 13.62 1.63
CA LEU A 196 -1.77 13.00 0.94
C LEU A 196 -1.98 13.17 -0.58
N HIS A 197 -1.00 13.76 -1.25
CA HIS A 197 -1.09 14.03 -2.69
C HIS A 197 0.29 14.15 -3.35
N HIS A 198 0.29 14.19 -4.69
CA HIS A 198 1.49 14.40 -5.48
C HIS A 198 1.19 15.30 -6.67
N ILE A 199 1.74 16.50 -6.64
CA ILE A 199 1.56 17.51 -7.70
C ILE A 199 2.85 17.63 -8.52
N PRO A 200 2.76 18.04 -9.80
CA PRO A 200 3.94 18.26 -10.64
C PRO A 200 4.98 19.16 -9.95
N GLU A 201 6.27 18.89 -10.24
CA GLU A 201 7.43 19.65 -9.77
C GLU A 201 7.66 19.64 -8.24
N GLN A 202 6.93 18.83 -7.49
CA GLN A 202 7.11 18.70 -6.04
C GLN A 202 7.21 17.23 -5.65
N LEU A 203 7.85 17.00 -4.50
CA LEU A 203 7.81 15.68 -3.88
C LEU A 203 6.39 15.36 -3.39
N SER A 204 5.99 14.09 -3.46
CA SER A 204 4.75 13.65 -2.81
C SER A 204 4.81 13.92 -1.30
N LYS A 205 3.71 14.40 -0.73
CA LYS A 205 3.71 14.92 0.65
C LYS A 205 2.34 14.86 1.28
N ARG A 206 2.32 15.04 2.61
CA ARG A 206 1.12 15.48 3.32
C ARG A 206 1.07 17.00 3.34
N GLU A 207 -0.09 17.59 3.07
CA GLU A 207 -0.33 19.01 3.29
C GLU A 207 -1.72 19.29 3.86
N GLY A 208 -1.93 20.49 4.40
CA GLY A 208 -3.21 20.87 5.00
C GLY A 208 -4.33 20.99 3.97
N TYR A 209 -5.49 20.40 4.27
CA TYR A 209 -6.75 20.52 3.54
C TYR A 209 -7.45 21.86 3.80
N ASN A 210 -6.76 22.95 3.45
CA ASN A 210 -7.22 24.33 3.64
C ASN A 210 -8.29 24.74 2.62
N ASP A 211 -8.84 25.96 2.78
CA ASP A 211 -9.86 26.51 1.89
C ASP A 211 -9.46 26.53 0.41
N LYS A 212 -8.15 26.65 0.11
CA LYS A 212 -7.66 26.62 -1.28
C LYS A 212 -7.87 25.23 -1.89
N TRP A 213 -7.65 24.16 -1.14
CA TRP A 213 -7.94 22.80 -1.60
C TRP A 213 -9.43 22.52 -1.61
N GLN A 214 -10.17 22.92 -0.58
CA GLN A 214 -11.63 22.72 -0.54
C GLN A 214 -12.32 23.37 -1.75
N ARG A 215 -11.89 24.57 -2.17
CA ARG A 215 -12.40 25.22 -3.40
C ARG A 215 -12.02 24.50 -4.69
N ARG A 216 -10.98 23.67 -4.67
CA ARG A 216 -10.55 22.86 -5.84
C ARG A 216 -11.19 21.48 -5.84
N THR A 217 -11.67 21.00 -4.70
CA THR A 217 -12.33 19.70 -4.58
C THR A 217 -13.63 19.71 -5.37
N HIS A 218 -13.65 18.92 -6.43
CA HIS A 218 -14.83 18.69 -7.25
C HIS A 218 -15.78 17.68 -6.58
N SER A 219 -15.21 16.62 -5.99
CA SER A 219 -15.98 15.51 -5.41
C SER A 219 -15.13 14.66 -4.48
N ILE A 220 -15.78 14.01 -3.51
CA ILE A 220 -15.16 13.07 -2.58
C ILE A 220 -15.76 11.68 -2.82
N TRP A 221 -14.90 10.66 -2.79
CA TRP A 221 -15.24 9.29 -3.14
C TRP A 221 -14.73 8.30 -2.12
N ARG A 222 -15.54 7.29 -1.83
CA ARG A 222 -15.18 6.18 -0.95
C ARG A 222 -15.35 4.85 -1.66
N HIS A 223 -14.40 3.96 -1.49
CA HIS A 223 -14.49 2.61 -2.04
C HIS A 223 -15.43 1.74 -1.20
N ARG A 224 -16.21 0.87 -1.83
CA ARG A 224 -17.18 -0.01 -1.15
C ARG A 224 -16.55 -1.00 -0.16
N GLN A 225 -15.29 -1.36 -0.36
CA GLN A 225 -14.55 -2.22 0.57
C GLN A 225 -13.83 -1.43 1.66
N TRP A 226 -13.95 -0.09 1.68
CA TRP A 226 -13.26 0.73 2.67
C TRP A 226 -13.82 0.48 4.07
N CYS A 227 -12.93 0.20 5.02
CA CYS A 227 -13.23 0.06 6.43
C CYS A 227 -12.25 0.91 7.26
N GLU A 228 -12.59 1.19 8.51
CA GLU A 228 -11.76 2.05 9.37
C GLU A 228 -10.32 1.53 9.53
N SER A 229 -10.14 0.21 9.61
CA SER A 229 -8.81 -0.41 9.69
C SER A 229 -8.00 -0.30 8.40
N ALA A 230 -8.62 -0.05 7.24
CA ALA A 230 -7.94 0.07 5.95
C ALA A 230 -6.95 1.25 5.94
N PHE A 231 -7.26 2.35 6.64
CA PHE A 231 -6.33 3.48 6.74
C PHE A 231 -5.08 3.15 7.56
N THR A 232 -5.10 2.10 8.39
CA THR A 232 -3.94 1.72 9.22
C THR A 232 -2.71 1.42 8.36
N GLY A 233 -2.86 0.74 7.22
CA GLY A 233 -1.71 0.45 6.33
C GLY A 233 -1.08 1.71 5.73
N ILE A 234 -1.90 2.69 5.36
CA ILE A 234 -1.43 4.01 4.88
C ILE A 234 -0.73 4.76 6.01
N TYR A 235 -1.34 4.79 7.19
CA TYR A 235 -0.77 5.44 8.37
C TYR A 235 0.60 4.85 8.74
N ASN A 236 0.73 3.53 8.75
CA ASN A 236 1.97 2.83 9.05
C ASN A 236 3.09 3.16 8.04
N ASP A 237 2.76 3.32 6.75
CA ASP A 237 3.72 3.79 5.73
C ASP A 237 4.18 5.22 6.01
N LEU A 238 3.26 6.12 6.36
CA LEU A 238 3.57 7.51 6.68
C LEU A 238 4.45 7.64 7.93
N GLU A 239 4.22 6.81 8.95
CA GLU A 239 5.09 6.72 10.12
C GLU A 239 6.47 6.18 9.77
N SER A 240 6.52 5.09 9.00
CA SER A 240 7.78 4.47 8.54
C SER A 240 8.64 5.44 7.74
N ALA A 241 8.03 6.23 6.85
CA ALA A 241 8.70 7.26 6.07
C ALA A 241 9.25 8.39 6.95
N SER A 242 8.49 8.79 7.97
CA SER A 242 8.88 9.87 8.90
C SER A 242 10.03 9.46 9.82
N ALA A 243 10.12 8.18 10.20
CA ALA A 243 11.21 7.64 11.00
C ALA A 243 12.52 7.46 10.21
N SER A 244 12.43 7.45 8.87
CA SER A 244 13.56 7.22 7.96
C SER A 244 14.10 8.50 7.33
N ALA A 245 13.44 9.65 7.55
CA ALA A 245 13.79 10.97 7.02
C ALA A 245 14.75 11.73 7.95
#